data_AF-A0A946CCS8-F1
#
_entry.id   AF-A0A946CCS8-F1
#
_cell.length_a   1.000
_cell.length_b   1.000
_cell.length_c   1.000
_cell.angle_alpha   90.00
_cell.angle_beta   90.00
_cell.angle_gamma   90.00
#
_symmetry.space_group_name_H-M   'P 1'
#
loop_
_entity.id
_entity.type
_entity.pdbx_description
1 polymer ?
#
loop_
_entity_poly.entity_id
_entity_poly.type
_entity_poly.pdbx_seq_one_letter_code
_entity_poly.pdbx_strand_id
1 'polypeptide(L)'
;MTRLVFSAALLILASFANAAVRYVPADDSIPLLRRDLIPMDVDAIRDLADYLAILADGPMPKSAVKVRHRAQLLTLSQRLLPGHERARSIETSYLKGGERRPPEAFFVKSARKTIIETADWLGQLPKEADGHLLGQLLLDVLAPIASDHPVLKNHDALNTDKRWSGVIAKISKFDPQKQLAVNQDPKIKLAQNRTTSNYKVKAILAETLMFSNGIDDGASSKPGLVTTSLIITDAPTPDPDDKEAPGSADQQGALKFQPPTDFNVNPLHASLLSFFRKNAKALPNGYNLNINTNKRQYLTKNRENIAANIAMMLDAAVSGRPLRRNTILFARLQATGNLEKPHYAWELLQRLEELSLPTGTRLIVGKGLIEEMTGMLVLDKASFFTKYEILEVSNFEMARELFYEDGKLPKDLQTATKSYLEVRDKAMQVTNLGTFLSLSAVKDRLIKASQLAPNHISTVMLARQSVRRPAYFSRSLFAQELHRLLEPLAQFKYKIDQTTELAVKDAYKKTRDRITLLEKRLQRRDLEILDDALNFIKDLNSLGRGASAILDNKEETRAQDMIKFQKKLEDFRARLREIFQPVPKKDK
;
A
#
# COMPACT_ATOMS: atom_id res chain seq x y z
N MET A 1 27.71 75.84 58.50
CA MET A 1 27.85 74.73 59.46
C MET A 1 27.23 73.49 58.87
N THR A 2 28.05 72.45 58.67
CA THR A 2 27.72 71.00 58.73
C THR A 2 26.41 70.51 58.09
N ARG A 3 26.50 69.70 57.02
CA ARG A 3 26.48 68.22 57.09
C ARG A 3 26.56 67.56 55.70
N LEU A 4 27.43 66.56 55.64
CA LEU A 4 27.46 65.38 54.76
C LEU A 4 26.17 65.06 54.00
N VAL A 5 26.28 64.65 52.72
CA VAL A 5 25.95 63.30 52.21
C VAL A 5 26.76 63.00 50.93
N PHE A 6 27.18 61.74 50.84
CA PHE A 6 28.00 61.05 49.85
C PHE A 6 27.49 61.02 48.38
N SER A 7 28.47 60.86 47.48
CA SER A 7 28.50 60.04 46.25
C SER A 7 27.37 60.11 45.22
N ALA A 8 27.68 60.69 44.06
CA ALA A 8 27.06 60.32 42.78
C ALA A 8 28.15 60.13 41.71
N ALA A 9 28.86 59.01 41.81
CA ALA A 9 29.71 58.48 40.74
C ALA A 9 29.33 57.02 40.53
N LEU A 10 28.24 56.76 39.80
CA LEU A 10 28.00 55.54 39.00
C LEU A 10 26.61 55.61 38.35
N LEU A 11 26.55 55.66 37.02
CA LEU A 11 25.58 54.96 36.15
C LEU A 11 25.57 55.58 34.74
N ILE A 12 26.69 55.40 34.03
CA ILE A 12 26.65 55.21 32.58
C ILE A 12 26.81 53.70 32.40
N LEU A 13 25.69 52.99 32.17
CA LEU A 13 25.53 51.64 31.56
C LEU A 13 24.30 50.92 32.13
N ALA A 14 23.13 51.10 31.54
CA ALA A 14 22.04 50.12 31.54
C ALA A 14 20.93 50.49 30.55
N SER A 15 21.25 50.46 29.25
CA SER A 15 20.25 50.30 28.19
C SER A 15 20.59 49.05 27.37
N PHE A 16 20.69 47.89 28.03
CA PHE A 16 20.59 46.61 27.35
C PHE A 16 19.11 46.26 27.23
N ALA A 17 18.51 46.57 26.09
CA ALA A 17 17.22 46.02 25.71
C ALA A 17 17.32 44.47 25.74
N ASN A 18 16.56 43.83 26.64
CA ASN A 18 16.36 42.38 26.63
C ASN A 18 15.59 42.01 25.35
N ALA A 19 16.31 41.70 24.26
CA ALA A 19 15.72 41.17 23.05
C ALA A 19 15.27 39.72 23.29
N ALA A 20 13.97 39.47 23.37
CA ALA A 20 13.39 38.15 23.60
C ALA A 20 13.65 37.20 22.41
N VAL A 21 13.81 35.90 22.69
CA VAL A 21 13.87 34.83 21.68
C VAL A 21 12.65 34.92 20.77
N ARG A 22 12.86 34.88 19.45
CA ARG A 22 11.78 35.00 18.45
C ARG A 22 11.64 33.75 17.60
N TYR A 23 10.43 33.50 17.13
CA TYR A 23 10.16 32.43 16.17
C TYR A 23 10.53 32.91 14.77
N VAL A 24 11.15 32.04 13.98
CA VAL A 24 11.47 32.27 12.58
C VAL A 24 10.84 31.13 11.78
N PRO A 25 9.92 31.41 10.84
CA PRO A 25 9.30 30.39 10.01
C PRO A 25 10.32 29.77 9.05
N ALA A 26 9.96 28.60 8.51
CA ALA A 26 10.78 27.95 7.49
C ALA A 26 10.73 28.71 6.15
N ASP A 27 11.77 28.49 5.33
CA ASP A 27 11.75 28.93 3.94
C ASP A 27 11.00 27.91 3.07
N ASP A 28 9.79 28.29 2.65
CA ASP A 28 8.92 27.43 1.84
C ASP A 28 9.40 27.24 0.38
N SER A 29 10.30 28.08 -0.11
CA SER A 29 10.84 27.99 -1.48
C SER A 29 11.79 26.81 -1.68
N ILE A 30 12.39 26.30 -0.59
CA ILE A 30 13.32 25.18 -0.64
C ILE A 30 12.54 23.87 -0.42
N PRO A 31 12.63 22.90 -1.35
CA PRO A 31 11.97 21.61 -1.19
C PRO A 31 12.67 20.79 -0.09
N LEU A 32 11.90 20.36 0.92
CA LEU A 32 12.41 19.51 2.00
C LEU A 32 12.23 18.02 1.73
N LEU A 33 11.10 17.61 1.16
CA LEU A 33 10.74 16.22 0.89
C LEU A 33 9.75 16.12 -0.28
N ARG A 34 9.80 15.01 -1.02
CA ARG A 34 8.79 14.69 -2.05
C ARG A 34 7.70 13.81 -1.45
N ARG A 35 6.56 14.40 -1.11
CA ARG A 35 5.46 13.68 -0.43
C ARG A 35 4.93 12.49 -1.22
N ASP A 36 4.85 12.63 -2.55
CA ASP A 36 4.44 11.60 -3.49
C ASP A 36 5.35 10.36 -3.50
N LEU A 37 6.56 10.48 -2.95
CA LEU A 37 7.55 9.40 -2.87
C LEU A 37 7.69 8.79 -1.48
N ILE A 38 6.92 9.27 -0.49
CA ILE A 38 6.88 8.66 0.84
C ILE A 38 6.02 7.39 0.76
N PRO A 39 6.51 6.22 1.22
CA PRO A 39 5.78 4.95 1.12
C PRO A 39 4.68 4.78 2.17
N MET A 40 3.90 5.84 2.42
CA MET A 40 2.80 5.90 3.38
C MET A 40 1.51 6.26 2.65
N ASP A 41 0.38 5.68 3.09
CA ASP A 41 -0.93 6.11 2.59
C ASP A 41 -1.28 7.52 3.10
N VAL A 42 -2.30 8.12 2.48
CA VAL A 42 -2.72 9.50 2.76
C VAL A 42 -3.16 9.68 4.22
N ASP A 43 -3.83 8.68 4.81
CA ASP A 43 -4.30 8.75 6.19
C ASP A 43 -3.12 8.65 7.17
N ALA A 44 -2.16 7.78 6.91
CA ALA A 44 -0.93 7.67 7.69
C ALA A 44 -0.07 8.94 7.62
N ILE A 45 0.02 9.60 6.45
CA ILE A 45 0.70 10.89 6.30
C ILE A 45 -0.03 11.98 7.11
N ARG A 46 -1.37 11.99 7.08
CA ARG A 46 -2.18 12.93 7.86
C ARG A 46 -1.96 12.73 9.36
N ASP A 47 -2.05 11.49 9.85
CA ASP A 47 -1.85 11.17 11.26
C ASP A 47 -0.44 11.58 11.73
N LEU A 48 0.60 11.29 10.93
CA LEU A 48 1.98 11.68 11.24
C LEU A 48 2.13 13.19 11.34
N ALA A 49 1.54 13.94 10.39
CA ALA A 49 1.54 15.40 10.41
C ALA A 49 0.85 15.94 11.68
N ASP A 50 -0.23 15.30 12.11
CA ASP A 50 -0.97 15.65 13.32
C ASP A 50 -0.14 15.42 14.59
N TYR A 51 0.51 14.25 14.71
CA TYR A 51 1.39 13.94 15.84
C TYR A 51 2.57 14.89 15.95
N LEU A 52 3.17 15.30 14.82
CA LEU A 52 4.24 16.30 14.79
C LEU A 52 3.76 17.65 15.30
N ALA A 53 2.54 18.06 14.94
CA ALA A 53 1.94 19.28 15.46
C ALA A 53 1.65 19.19 16.97
N ILE A 54 1.15 18.05 17.46
CA ILE A 54 0.96 17.82 18.91
C ILE A 54 2.29 17.95 19.65
N LEU A 55 3.37 17.37 19.12
CA LEU A 55 4.70 17.52 19.70
C LEU A 55 5.27 18.93 19.56
N ALA A 56 4.73 19.78 18.69
CA ALA A 56 5.12 21.18 18.53
C ALA A 56 4.28 22.15 19.39
N ASP A 57 3.15 21.71 19.92
CA ASP A 57 2.21 22.54 20.66
C ASP A 57 2.69 22.83 22.10
N GLY A 58 2.11 23.87 22.70
CA GLY A 58 2.42 24.39 24.03
C GLY A 58 2.96 25.83 24.01
N PRO A 59 3.37 26.36 25.18
CA PRO A 59 3.87 27.71 25.28
C PRO A 59 5.22 27.88 24.55
N MET A 60 5.45 29.06 23.99
CA MET A 60 6.68 29.35 23.27
C MET A 60 7.91 29.21 24.20
N PRO A 61 8.89 28.36 23.85
CA PRO A 61 10.06 28.17 24.69
C PRO A 61 10.91 29.44 24.82
N LYS A 62 11.52 29.65 26.00
CA LYS A 62 12.46 30.77 26.24
C LYS A 62 13.89 30.52 25.72
N SER A 63 14.13 29.39 25.05
CA SER A 63 15.46 29.00 24.54
C SER A 63 15.41 28.90 23.02
N ALA A 64 16.34 29.56 22.34
CA ALA A 64 16.43 29.53 20.88
C ALA A 64 16.61 28.12 20.30
N VAL A 65 17.29 27.22 21.02
CA VAL A 65 17.40 25.79 20.64
C VAL A 65 16.02 25.15 20.60
N LYS A 66 15.23 25.35 21.66
CA LYS A 66 13.88 24.79 21.77
C LYS A 66 12.91 25.44 20.79
N VAL A 67 13.04 26.75 20.52
CA VAL A 67 12.20 27.43 19.51
C VAL A 67 12.53 26.93 18.09
N ARG A 68 13.82 26.78 17.76
CA ARG A 68 14.24 26.17 16.48
C ARG A 68 13.72 24.73 16.33
N HIS A 69 13.74 23.96 17.41
CA HIS A 69 13.17 22.60 17.43
C HIS A 69 11.66 22.58 17.16
N ARG A 70 10.90 23.52 17.74
CA ARG A 70 9.46 23.69 17.40
C ARG A 70 9.27 24.07 15.93
N ALA A 71 10.14 24.92 15.38
CA ALA A 71 10.10 25.26 13.96
C ALA A 71 10.32 24.04 13.06
N GLN A 72 11.27 23.15 13.39
CA GLN A 72 11.50 21.90 12.66
C GLN A 72 10.27 20.98 12.68
N LEU A 73 9.65 20.77 13.85
CA LEU A 73 8.43 19.96 13.99
C LEU A 73 7.26 20.51 13.17
N LEU A 74 7.00 21.82 13.27
CA LEU A 74 5.93 22.48 12.51
C LEU A 74 6.17 22.42 11.00
N THR A 75 7.42 22.61 10.58
CA THR A 75 7.81 22.52 9.17
C THR A 75 7.53 21.12 8.63
N LEU A 76 7.94 20.05 9.32
CA LEU A 76 7.63 18.69 8.87
C LEU A 76 6.14 18.43 8.79
N SER A 77 5.38 18.85 9.81
CA SER A 77 3.92 18.72 9.81
C SER A 77 3.29 19.39 8.59
N GLN A 78 3.67 20.63 8.29
CA GLN A 78 3.12 21.39 7.15
C GLN A 78 3.60 20.89 5.79
N ARG A 79 4.82 20.34 5.67
CA ARG A 79 5.33 19.75 4.42
C ARG A 79 4.69 18.40 4.13
N LEU A 80 4.36 17.61 5.16
CA LEU A 80 3.60 16.37 5.01
C LEU A 80 2.13 16.65 4.64
N LEU A 81 1.50 17.65 5.27
CA LEU A 81 0.13 18.05 5.00
C LEU A 81 0.02 19.56 4.73
N PRO A 82 0.19 20.01 3.46
CA PRO A 82 0.05 21.39 3.05
C PRO A 82 -1.42 21.85 3.21
N GLY A 83 -1.75 22.47 4.33
CA GLY A 83 -3.13 22.77 4.74
C GLY A 83 -3.45 22.41 6.19
N HIS A 84 -2.50 21.83 6.94
CA HIS A 84 -2.73 21.40 8.31
C HIS A 84 -3.08 22.58 9.25
N GLU A 85 -4.36 22.72 9.59
CA GLU A 85 -4.88 23.86 10.35
C GLU A 85 -4.26 23.98 11.74
N ARG A 86 -4.08 22.86 12.45
CA ARG A 86 -3.46 22.83 13.78
C ARG A 86 -2.03 23.36 13.74
N ALA A 87 -1.19 22.88 12.82
CA ALA A 87 0.19 23.35 12.71
C ALA A 87 0.28 24.85 12.36
N ARG A 88 -0.58 25.33 11.45
CA ARG A 88 -0.64 26.77 11.11
C ARG A 88 -1.12 27.64 12.27
N SER A 89 -2.07 27.16 13.06
CA SER A 89 -2.54 27.83 14.28
C SER A 89 -1.43 27.95 15.32
N ILE A 90 -0.65 26.90 15.54
CA ILE A 90 0.50 26.92 16.46
C ILE A 90 1.56 27.92 15.97
N GLU A 91 1.94 27.84 14.69
CA GLU A 91 2.93 28.75 14.09
C GLU A 91 2.48 30.23 14.17
N THR A 92 1.23 30.52 13.83
CA THR A 92 0.65 31.87 13.92
C THR A 92 0.68 32.40 15.34
N SER A 93 0.43 31.54 16.34
CA SER A 93 0.53 31.94 17.75
C SER A 93 1.97 32.27 18.14
N TYR A 94 2.96 31.48 17.70
CA TYR A 94 4.37 31.76 17.96
C TYR A 94 4.85 33.05 17.28
N LEU A 95 4.36 33.36 16.09
CA LEU A 95 4.65 34.63 15.40
C LEU A 95 4.04 35.84 16.11
N LYS A 96 2.84 35.69 16.69
CA LYS A 96 2.12 36.76 17.39
C LYS A 96 2.47 36.87 18.88
N GLY A 97 3.30 35.98 19.41
CA GLY A 97 3.60 35.90 20.86
C GLY A 97 2.40 35.49 21.72
N GLY A 98 1.42 34.77 21.15
CA GLY A 98 0.22 34.33 21.85
C GLY A 98 0.50 33.17 22.83
N GLU A 99 -0.14 33.20 23.99
CA GLU A 99 -0.07 32.12 24.98
C GLU A 99 -0.84 30.88 24.50
N ARG A 100 -0.20 29.70 24.62
CA ARG A 100 -0.82 28.40 24.31
C ARG A 100 -0.70 27.47 25.49
N ARG A 101 -1.78 26.73 25.78
CA ARG A 101 -1.78 25.69 26.80
C ARG A 101 -1.02 24.46 26.30
N PRO A 102 -0.23 23.79 27.17
CA PRO A 102 0.36 22.50 26.81
C PRO A 102 -0.72 21.47 26.46
N PRO A 103 -0.51 20.61 25.45
CA PRO A 103 -1.38 19.46 25.19
C PRO A 103 -1.33 18.46 26.35
N GLU A 104 -2.39 17.66 26.50
CA GLU A 104 -2.45 16.66 27.57
C GLU A 104 -1.35 15.60 27.40
N ALA A 105 -0.79 15.14 28.53
CA ALA A 105 0.37 14.24 28.54
C ALA A 105 0.12 12.92 27.80
N PHE A 106 -1.12 12.42 27.81
CA PHE A 106 -1.52 11.22 27.07
C PHE A 106 -1.29 11.38 25.56
N PHE A 107 -1.74 12.49 24.97
CA PHE A 107 -1.56 12.77 23.54
C PHE A 107 -0.09 12.95 23.18
N VAL A 108 0.70 13.60 24.04
CA VAL A 108 2.15 13.78 23.82
C VAL A 108 2.88 12.42 23.86
N LYS A 109 2.53 11.55 24.82
CA LYS A 109 3.12 10.21 24.94
C LYS A 109 2.78 9.34 23.72
N SER A 110 1.52 9.36 23.29
CA SER A 110 1.04 8.64 22.10
C SER A 110 1.73 9.15 20.83
N ALA A 111 1.75 10.47 20.61
CA ALA A 111 2.42 11.09 19.47
C ALA A 111 3.90 10.73 19.40
N ARG A 112 4.60 10.80 20.54
CA ARG A 112 6.02 10.44 20.62
C ARG A 112 6.26 8.97 20.25
N LYS A 113 5.45 8.05 20.79
CA LYS A 113 5.55 6.62 20.48
C LYS A 113 5.38 6.38 18.97
N THR A 114 4.34 6.94 18.37
CA THR A 114 4.07 6.74 16.94
C THR A 114 5.14 7.36 16.04
N ILE A 115 5.66 8.55 16.39
CA ILE A 115 6.76 9.17 15.63
C ILE A 115 8.04 8.34 15.75
N ILE A 116 8.33 7.75 16.92
CA ILE A 116 9.46 6.83 17.10
C ILE A 116 9.30 5.60 16.21
N GLU A 117 8.13 4.94 16.25
CA GLU A 117 7.86 3.75 15.44
C GLU A 117 7.96 4.05 13.93
N THR A 118 7.46 5.22 13.53
CA THR A 118 7.52 5.68 12.13
C THR A 118 8.96 6.03 11.73
N ALA A 119 9.72 6.70 12.59
CA ALA A 119 11.11 7.06 12.34
C ALA A 119 12.01 5.82 12.25
N ASP A 120 11.78 4.82 13.09
CA ASP A 120 12.50 3.56 13.05
C ASP A 120 12.27 2.84 11.72
N TRP A 121 11.00 2.68 11.33
CA TRP A 121 10.62 2.04 10.08
C TRP A 121 11.17 2.79 8.86
N LEU A 122 10.94 4.10 8.78
CA LEU A 122 11.38 4.90 7.64
C LEU A 122 12.91 5.00 7.57
N GLY A 123 13.60 5.08 8.71
CA GLY A 123 15.06 5.13 8.78
C GLY A 123 15.75 3.87 8.24
N GLN A 124 15.03 2.76 8.13
CA GLN A 124 15.52 1.49 7.57
C GLN A 124 15.39 1.40 6.03
N LEU A 125 14.69 2.35 5.38
CA LEU A 125 14.56 2.41 3.92
C LEU A 125 15.90 2.73 3.23
N PRO A 126 16.05 2.44 1.91
CA PRO A 126 17.25 2.79 1.15
C PRO A 126 17.59 4.27 1.27
N LYS A 127 18.89 4.61 1.37
CA LYS A 127 19.34 5.99 1.62
C LYS A 127 18.88 6.98 0.56
N GLU A 128 18.65 6.50 -0.65
CA GLU A 128 18.21 7.28 -1.81
C GLU A 128 16.68 7.50 -1.84
N ALA A 129 15.91 6.82 -0.98
CA ALA A 129 14.47 6.94 -0.93
C ALA A 129 14.02 8.15 -0.08
N ASP A 130 13.00 8.89 -0.54
CA ASP A 130 12.41 9.99 0.22
C ASP A 130 11.82 9.54 1.57
N GLY A 131 11.38 8.28 1.67
CA GLY A 131 11.01 7.69 2.95
C GLY A 131 12.17 7.67 3.94
N HIS A 132 13.38 7.31 3.52
CA HIS A 132 14.57 7.35 4.38
C HIS A 132 14.91 8.78 4.83
N LEU A 133 14.81 9.74 3.91
CA LEU A 133 14.98 11.16 4.23
C LEU A 133 13.97 11.60 5.30
N LEU A 134 12.69 11.26 5.15
CA LEU A 134 11.68 11.53 6.17
C LEU A 134 12.03 10.84 7.51
N GLY A 135 12.46 9.58 7.48
CA GLY A 135 12.92 8.87 8.68
C GLY A 135 14.03 9.62 9.41
N GLN A 136 15.06 10.08 8.69
CA GLN A 136 16.15 10.89 9.27
C GLN A 136 15.66 12.24 9.79
N LEU A 137 14.73 12.91 9.10
CA LEU A 137 14.12 14.16 9.58
C LEU A 137 13.30 13.95 10.86
N LEU A 138 12.61 12.81 11.00
CA LEU A 138 11.92 12.44 12.24
C LEU A 138 12.92 12.15 13.37
N LEU A 139 14.04 11.47 13.09
CA LEU A 139 15.10 11.25 14.07
C LEU A 139 15.76 12.57 14.51
N ASP A 140 15.94 13.53 13.60
CA ASP A 140 16.46 14.86 13.90
C ASP A 140 15.58 15.59 14.94
N VAL A 141 14.26 15.49 14.83
CA VAL A 141 13.31 16.11 15.77
C VAL A 141 13.05 15.27 17.02
N LEU A 142 13.36 13.97 17.01
CA LEU A 142 13.26 13.11 18.20
C LEU A 142 14.50 13.23 19.10
N ALA A 143 15.69 13.45 18.53
CA ALA A 143 16.94 13.48 19.28
C ALA A 143 16.91 14.39 20.53
N PRO A 144 16.32 15.61 20.50
CA PRO A 144 16.26 16.48 21.68
C PRO A 144 15.25 16.06 22.75
N ILE A 145 14.31 15.16 22.44
CA ILE A 145 13.16 14.81 23.31
C ILE A 145 13.08 13.32 23.67
N ALA A 146 13.94 12.49 23.06
CA ALA A 146 14.02 11.05 23.26
C ALA A 146 15.49 10.58 23.22
N SER A 147 16.41 11.35 23.81
CA SER A 147 17.87 11.18 23.72
C SER A 147 18.38 9.77 24.05
N ASP A 148 17.68 9.06 24.92
CA ASP A 148 18.10 7.75 25.43
C ASP A 148 17.39 6.59 24.69
N HIS A 149 16.53 6.91 23.71
CA HIS A 149 15.75 5.89 23.01
C HIS A 149 16.62 5.11 22.00
N PRO A 150 16.55 3.77 21.97
CA PRO A 150 17.37 2.94 21.07
C PRO A 150 17.29 3.29 19.59
N VAL A 151 16.15 3.86 19.15
CA VAL A 151 15.92 4.29 17.76
C VAL A 151 16.97 5.28 17.24
N LEU A 152 17.55 6.10 18.14
CA LEU A 152 18.57 7.07 17.76
C LEU A 152 19.90 6.43 17.34
N LYS A 153 20.09 5.12 17.53
CA LYS A 153 21.22 4.39 16.93
C LYS A 153 21.20 4.46 15.39
N ASN A 154 20.03 4.65 14.80
CA ASN A 154 19.83 4.79 13.35
C ASN A 154 19.96 6.24 12.86
N HIS A 155 20.24 7.20 13.75
CA HIS A 155 20.29 8.62 13.45
C HIS A 155 21.64 9.03 12.82
N ASP A 156 21.59 9.57 11.61
CA ASP A 156 22.75 10.18 10.96
C ASP A 156 22.95 11.63 11.46
N ALA A 157 23.37 11.75 12.72
CA ALA A 157 23.48 13.03 13.41
C ALA A 157 24.43 14.02 12.70
N LEU A 158 25.47 13.52 12.02
CA LEU A 158 26.49 14.33 11.33
C LEU A 158 25.95 15.11 10.13
N ASN A 159 24.87 14.64 9.50
CA ASN A 159 24.25 15.31 8.36
C ASN A 159 22.98 16.10 8.72
N THR A 160 22.63 16.21 10.00
CA THR A 160 21.47 16.97 10.47
C THR A 160 21.49 18.40 9.92
N ASP A 161 22.60 19.12 10.09
CA ASP A 161 22.68 20.52 9.65
C ASP A 161 22.57 20.67 8.13
N LYS A 162 23.01 19.67 7.36
CA LYS A 162 22.86 19.66 5.89
C LYS A 162 21.40 19.45 5.50
N ARG A 163 20.67 18.53 6.14
CA ARG A 163 19.25 18.25 5.85
C ARG A 163 18.36 19.48 6.06
N TRP A 164 18.65 20.28 7.07
CA TRP A 164 17.88 21.49 7.41
C TRP A 164 18.43 22.77 6.80
N SER A 165 19.56 22.70 6.08
CA SER A 165 20.24 23.87 5.52
C SER A 165 19.34 24.60 4.53
N GLY A 166 19.20 25.91 4.71
CA GLY A 166 18.31 26.75 3.89
C GLY A 166 16.85 26.68 4.30
N VAL A 167 16.34 25.50 4.70
CA VAL A 167 14.92 25.32 5.08
C VAL A 167 14.62 25.92 6.45
N ILE A 168 15.46 25.65 7.46
CA ILE A 168 15.33 26.22 8.81
C ILE A 168 16.49 27.18 9.05
N ALA A 169 16.19 28.38 9.54
CA ALA A 169 17.20 29.36 9.84
C ALA A 169 18.24 28.86 10.86
N LYS A 170 19.47 29.38 10.77
CA LYS A 170 20.52 29.12 11.77
C LYS A 170 20.05 29.60 13.14
N ILE A 171 20.50 28.94 14.21
CA ILE A 171 20.06 29.25 15.57
C ILE A 171 20.26 30.73 15.98
N SER A 172 21.28 31.39 15.44
CA SER A 172 21.54 32.82 15.64
C SER A 172 20.45 33.76 15.10
N LYS A 173 19.52 33.28 14.26
CA LYS A 173 18.36 34.07 13.83
C LYS A 173 17.19 34.00 14.82
N PHE A 174 17.16 32.95 15.65
CA PHE A 174 16.21 32.76 16.75
C PHE A 174 16.67 33.47 18.04
N ASP A 175 17.97 33.74 18.17
CA ASP A 175 18.60 34.50 19.26
C ASP A 175 19.36 35.73 18.71
N PRO A 176 18.76 36.94 18.75
CA PRO A 176 19.41 38.15 18.25
C PRO A 176 20.73 38.52 18.96
N GLN A 177 21.07 37.92 20.11
CA GLN A 177 22.25 38.28 20.91
C GLN A 177 23.52 37.47 20.60
N LYS A 178 23.46 36.41 19.79
CA LYS A 178 24.64 35.61 19.39
C LYS A 178 25.00 35.77 17.92
N GLN A 179 25.50 36.95 17.57
CA GLN A 179 26.45 37.12 16.47
C GLN A 179 27.84 37.32 17.10
N LEU A 180 28.57 36.22 17.36
CA LEU A 180 30.04 36.09 17.51
C LEU A 180 30.37 34.90 18.43
N ALA A 181 30.88 33.82 17.82
CA ALA A 181 31.86 32.85 18.35
C ALA A 181 31.70 31.53 17.58
N VAL A 182 32.75 31.16 16.84
CA VAL A 182 32.86 30.01 15.95
C VAL A 182 33.89 29.02 16.52
N ASN A 183 33.63 27.72 16.30
CA ASN A 183 34.49 26.51 16.37
C ASN A 183 34.95 25.98 17.76
N GLN A 184 34.72 24.68 18.03
CA GLN A 184 35.66 23.56 17.75
C GLN A 184 35.15 22.17 18.26
N ASP A 185 35.27 21.15 17.39
CA ASP A 185 35.68 19.72 17.54
C ASP A 185 35.04 18.75 18.59
N PRO A 186 35.14 17.38 18.49
CA PRO A 186 36.22 16.59 17.83
C PRO A 186 35.84 15.34 16.99
N LYS A 187 36.88 14.85 16.27
CA LYS A 187 37.00 13.59 15.51
C LYS A 187 36.83 12.33 16.37
N ILE A 188 36.14 11.30 15.82
CA ILE A 188 36.20 9.91 16.31
C ILE A 188 36.54 8.96 15.14
N LYS A 189 37.43 8.01 15.44
CA LYS A 189 38.03 7.02 14.51
C LYS A 189 37.03 5.95 14.07
N LEU A 190 37.17 5.52 12.82
CA LEU A 190 36.46 4.43 12.17
C LEU A 190 36.99 3.07 12.66
N ALA A 191 36.10 2.15 13.05
CA ALA A 191 36.40 0.72 13.12
C ALA A 191 35.44 -0.03 12.19
N GLN A 192 35.94 -0.43 11.02
CA GLN A 192 35.28 -1.37 10.13
C GLN A 192 35.70 -2.78 10.53
N ASN A 193 34.76 -3.61 10.96
CA ASN A 193 34.91 -5.05 10.86
C ASN A 193 33.83 -5.57 9.91
N ARG A 194 34.30 -6.03 8.74
CA ARG A 194 33.54 -6.83 7.77
C ARG A 194 33.53 -8.29 8.25
N THR A 195 32.35 -8.89 8.28
CA THR A 195 32.19 -10.34 8.11
C THR A 195 30.95 -10.65 7.26
N THR A 196 31.23 -11.15 6.06
CA THR A 196 30.55 -12.22 5.31
C THR A 196 29.00 -12.21 5.11
N SER A 197 28.60 -11.72 3.92
CA SER A 197 27.34 -11.97 3.18
C SER A 197 26.00 -11.61 3.85
N ASN A 198 25.81 -10.33 4.16
CA ASN A 198 24.51 -9.74 4.53
C ASN A 198 23.60 -9.51 3.30
N TYR A 199 22.29 -9.37 3.53
CA TYR A 199 21.41 -8.72 2.55
C TYR A 199 21.98 -7.36 2.16
N LYS A 200 22.01 -7.04 0.86
CA LYS A 200 22.53 -5.75 0.37
C LYS A 200 21.58 -4.60 0.67
N VAL A 201 20.28 -4.89 0.68
CA VAL A 201 19.22 -3.95 1.04
C VAL A 201 18.32 -4.64 2.06
N LYS A 202 18.02 -3.97 3.19
CA LYS A 202 17.19 -4.52 4.27
C LYS A 202 15.72 -4.11 4.18
N ALA A 203 15.36 -3.17 3.32
CA ALA A 203 13.98 -2.73 3.15
C ALA A 203 13.61 -2.53 1.67
N ILE A 204 12.54 -3.17 1.20
CA ILE A 204 12.10 -3.15 -0.19
C ILE A 204 10.60 -2.97 -0.28
N LEU A 205 10.16 -2.20 -1.27
CA LEU A 205 8.76 -1.87 -1.51
C LEU A 205 8.26 -2.51 -2.80
N ALA A 206 7.02 -2.98 -2.78
CA ALA A 206 6.31 -3.46 -3.96
C ALA A 206 4.80 -3.22 -3.83
N GLU A 207 4.13 -3.04 -4.96
CA GLU A 207 2.67 -2.97 -5.01
C GLU A 207 2.09 -4.37 -5.15
N THR A 208 1.25 -4.79 -4.21
CA THR A 208 0.67 -6.14 -4.19
C THR A 208 -0.85 -6.07 -4.26
N LEU A 209 -1.43 -6.79 -5.22
CA LEU A 209 -2.88 -6.91 -5.37
C LEU A 209 -3.40 -8.03 -4.46
N MET A 210 -4.25 -7.70 -3.50
CA MET A 210 -4.71 -8.63 -2.47
C MET A 210 -6.12 -8.27 -1.94
N PHE A 211 -6.77 -9.21 -1.29
CA PHE A 211 -7.89 -8.93 -0.39
C PHE A 211 -7.35 -8.43 0.95
N SER A 212 -7.90 -7.32 1.44
CA SER A 212 -7.54 -6.78 2.74
C SER A 212 -8.73 -6.16 3.47
N ASN A 213 -8.60 -6.05 4.80
CA ASN A 213 -9.49 -5.27 5.66
C ASN A 213 -8.72 -4.05 6.19
N GLY A 214 -9.44 -3.00 6.59
CA GLY A 214 -8.85 -2.02 7.53
C GLY A 214 -8.61 -2.65 8.90
N ILE A 215 -7.85 -2.00 9.78
CA ILE A 215 -7.62 -2.47 11.15
C ILE A 215 -8.87 -2.31 12.03
N ASP A 216 -9.80 -1.42 11.66
CA ASP A 216 -11.00 -1.16 12.46
C ASP A 216 -11.97 -2.35 12.49
N ASP A 217 -12.54 -2.62 13.68
CA ASP A 217 -13.51 -3.69 13.88
C ASP A 217 -14.72 -3.53 12.93
N GLY A 218 -15.00 -4.60 12.17
CA GLY A 218 -16.10 -4.63 11.20
C GLY A 218 -15.76 -4.09 9.81
N ALA A 219 -14.51 -3.74 9.53
CA ALA A 219 -14.08 -3.34 8.18
C ALA A 219 -14.35 -4.45 7.15
N SER A 220 -15.09 -4.12 6.09
CA SER A 220 -15.46 -5.06 5.03
C SER A 220 -14.24 -5.50 4.21
N SER A 221 -14.15 -6.80 3.90
CA SER A 221 -13.17 -7.34 2.96
C SER A 221 -13.30 -6.76 1.57
N LYS A 222 -12.20 -6.21 1.08
CA LYS A 222 -12.14 -5.61 -0.26
C LYS A 222 -10.87 -6.07 -0.97
N PRO A 223 -10.97 -6.49 -2.25
CA PRO A 223 -9.79 -6.56 -3.10
C PRO A 223 -9.24 -5.14 -3.32
N GLY A 224 -7.93 -5.01 -3.42
CA GLY A 224 -7.27 -3.74 -3.62
C GLY A 224 -5.77 -3.88 -3.85
N LEU A 225 -5.18 -2.83 -4.42
CA LEU A 225 -3.72 -2.69 -4.50
C LEU A 225 -3.22 -2.12 -3.18
N VAL A 226 -2.23 -2.76 -2.58
CA VAL A 226 -1.65 -2.39 -1.29
C VAL A 226 -0.14 -2.28 -1.44
N THR A 227 0.41 -1.12 -1.09
CA THR A 227 1.85 -0.93 -0.94
C THR A 227 2.35 -1.81 0.19
N THR A 228 3.22 -2.75 -0.15
CA THR A 228 3.78 -3.74 0.75
C THR A 228 5.27 -3.48 0.92
N SER A 229 5.79 -3.54 2.15
CA SER A 229 7.23 -3.44 2.40
C SER A 229 7.76 -4.72 3.05
N LEU A 230 8.85 -5.27 2.52
CA LEU A 230 9.67 -6.26 3.21
C LEU A 230 10.73 -5.52 4.03
N ILE A 231 10.77 -5.78 5.34
CA ILE A 231 11.78 -5.26 6.28
C ILE A 231 12.51 -6.44 6.91
N ILE A 232 13.82 -6.48 6.72
CA ILE A 232 14.70 -7.56 7.14
C ILE A 232 15.44 -7.11 8.39
N THR A 233 15.14 -7.74 9.52
CA THR A 233 15.81 -7.46 10.81
C THR A 233 16.54 -8.70 11.27
N ASP A 234 17.57 -8.53 12.10
CA ASP A 234 18.31 -9.67 12.63
C ASP A 234 17.38 -10.48 13.58
N ALA A 235 17.50 -11.81 13.58
CA ALA A 235 16.82 -12.66 14.55
C ALA A 235 17.51 -12.50 15.92
N PRO A 236 16.76 -12.54 17.05
CA PRO A 236 17.39 -12.44 18.36
C PRO A 236 18.43 -13.56 18.53
N THR A 237 19.68 -13.19 18.78
CA THR A 237 20.68 -14.14 19.29
C THR A 237 20.38 -14.36 20.77
N PRO A 238 20.17 -15.61 21.23
CA PRO A 238 19.99 -15.85 22.65
C PRO A 238 21.25 -15.44 23.42
N ASP A 239 21.05 -14.80 24.57
CA ASP A 239 22.10 -14.58 25.54
C ASP A 239 22.53 -15.96 26.08
N PRO A 240 23.82 -16.36 26.00
CA PRO A 240 24.27 -17.66 26.46
C PRO A 240 23.95 -17.96 27.94
N ASP A 241 23.62 -16.94 28.74
CA ASP A 241 23.26 -17.08 30.15
C ASP A 241 21.74 -17.14 30.43
N ASP A 242 20.89 -17.02 29.40
CA ASP A 242 19.43 -17.02 29.56
C ASP A 242 18.83 -18.43 29.41
N LYS A 243 18.35 -19.00 30.53
CA LYS A 243 17.73 -20.33 30.58
C LYS A 243 16.32 -20.36 29.99
N GLU A 244 15.73 -19.20 29.66
CA GLU A 244 14.45 -19.07 28.94
C GLU A 244 14.65 -18.74 27.45
N ALA A 245 15.89 -18.84 26.96
CA ALA A 245 16.21 -18.55 25.56
C ALA A 245 15.33 -19.34 24.57
N PRO A 246 14.79 -18.66 23.53
CA PRO A 246 13.99 -19.31 22.50
C PRO A 246 14.77 -20.44 21.81
N GLY A 247 14.07 -21.55 21.49
CA GLY A 247 14.67 -22.78 21.00
C GLY A 247 15.40 -22.65 19.66
N SER A 248 16.15 -23.67 19.24
CA SER A 248 16.97 -23.68 18.01
C SER A 248 16.20 -23.35 16.71
N ALA A 249 14.87 -23.46 16.71
CA ALA A 249 14.02 -23.05 15.59
C ALA A 249 13.95 -21.52 15.41
N ASP A 250 14.02 -20.74 16.49
CA ASP A 250 13.95 -19.27 16.47
C ASP A 250 15.25 -18.63 15.93
N GLN A 251 16.34 -19.39 15.89
CA GLN A 251 17.63 -18.97 15.34
C GLN A 251 17.64 -18.88 13.80
N GLN A 252 16.66 -19.49 13.11
CA GLN A 252 16.58 -19.43 11.65
C GLN A 252 15.91 -18.14 11.14
N GLY A 253 15.21 -17.40 12.02
CA GLY A 253 14.39 -16.24 11.68
C GLY A 253 12.96 -16.63 11.27
N ALA A 254 12.04 -15.65 11.27
CA ALA A 254 10.63 -15.88 10.98
C ALA A 254 10.06 -14.90 9.93
N LEU A 255 9.05 -15.34 9.18
CA LEU A 255 8.22 -14.47 8.35
C LEU A 255 7.04 -13.95 9.17
N LYS A 256 6.91 -12.63 9.29
CA LYS A 256 5.87 -11.97 10.09
C LYS A 256 5.10 -10.97 9.23
N PHE A 257 3.82 -10.79 9.52
CA PHE A 257 2.99 -9.75 8.89
C PHE A 257 2.69 -8.63 9.88
N GLN A 258 2.66 -7.41 9.38
CA GLN A 258 2.29 -6.20 10.10
C GLN A 258 1.28 -5.42 9.25
N PRO A 259 0.00 -5.31 9.65
CA PRO A 259 -0.63 -5.90 10.84
C PRO A 259 -0.61 -7.45 10.85
N PRO A 260 -0.73 -8.09 12.03
CA PRO A 260 -0.83 -9.54 12.14
C PRO A 260 -1.95 -10.12 11.28
N THR A 261 -1.75 -11.32 10.73
CA THR A 261 -2.70 -12.00 9.84
C THR A 261 -3.16 -13.32 10.43
N ASP A 262 -4.43 -13.68 10.20
CA ASP A 262 -4.98 -15.00 10.51
C ASP A 262 -4.52 -16.09 9.52
N PHE A 263 -3.87 -15.71 8.42
CA PHE A 263 -3.29 -16.66 7.49
C PHE A 263 -2.09 -17.37 8.13
N ASN A 264 -2.05 -18.70 8.08
CA ASN A 264 -0.90 -19.44 8.60
C ASN A 264 0.35 -19.18 7.75
N VAL A 265 1.28 -18.39 8.28
CA VAL A 265 2.48 -17.91 7.59
C VAL A 265 3.59 -18.96 7.53
N ASN A 266 3.60 -19.94 8.44
CA ASN A 266 4.72 -20.89 8.56
C ASN A 266 4.94 -21.76 7.31
N PRO A 267 3.90 -22.35 6.67
CA PRO A 267 4.06 -23.08 5.41
C PRO A 267 4.59 -22.20 4.27
N LEU A 268 4.17 -20.94 4.21
CA LEU A 268 4.65 -19.97 3.24
C LEU A 268 6.15 -19.69 3.43
N HIS A 269 6.58 -19.46 4.68
CA HIS A 269 7.97 -19.23 5.01
C HIS A 269 8.86 -20.42 4.61
N ALA A 270 8.46 -21.64 4.99
CA ALA A 270 9.18 -22.86 4.63
C ALA A 270 9.26 -23.05 3.10
N SER A 271 8.18 -22.74 2.38
CA SER A 271 8.14 -22.83 0.92
C SER A 271 9.08 -21.82 0.25
N LEU A 272 9.15 -20.59 0.75
CA LEU A 272 10.09 -19.56 0.25
C LEU A 272 11.54 -19.97 0.48
N LEU A 273 11.89 -20.44 1.68
CA LEU A 273 13.24 -20.94 1.98
C LEU A 273 13.61 -22.12 1.06
N SER A 274 12.69 -23.07 0.86
CA SER A 274 12.90 -24.21 -0.05
C SER A 274 13.09 -23.75 -1.49
N PHE A 275 12.28 -22.80 -1.96
CA PHE A 275 12.39 -22.22 -3.30
C PHE A 275 13.77 -21.60 -3.53
N PHE A 276 14.26 -20.75 -2.61
CA PHE A 276 15.56 -20.10 -2.76
C PHE A 276 16.73 -21.07 -2.66
N ARG A 277 16.61 -22.16 -1.87
CA ARG A 277 17.64 -23.20 -1.84
C ARG A 277 17.77 -23.96 -3.16
N LYS A 278 16.65 -24.13 -3.88
CA LYS A 278 16.58 -24.96 -5.10
C LYS A 278 16.76 -24.18 -6.40
N ASN A 279 16.22 -22.96 -6.48
CA ASN A 279 16.00 -22.27 -7.76
C ASN A 279 16.68 -20.89 -7.84
N ALA A 280 17.31 -20.42 -6.75
CA ALA A 280 17.94 -19.10 -6.70
C ALA A 280 19.15 -19.11 -5.75
N LYS A 281 19.69 -17.94 -5.43
CA LYS A 281 20.74 -17.83 -4.41
C LYS A 281 20.12 -18.05 -3.02
N ALA A 282 20.68 -18.97 -2.24
CA ALA A 282 20.21 -19.23 -0.89
C ALA A 282 20.15 -17.94 -0.06
N LEU A 283 19.06 -17.76 0.68
CA LEU A 283 18.85 -16.59 1.52
C LEU A 283 19.81 -16.61 2.72
N PRO A 284 20.34 -15.45 3.16
CA PRO A 284 21.03 -15.34 4.44
C PRO A 284 20.11 -15.80 5.60
N ASN A 285 20.63 -16.68 6.46
CA ASN A 285 19.94 -17.18 7.65
C ASN A 285 20.03 -16.19 8.83
N GLY A 286 19.18 -16.36 9.84
CA GLY A 286 19.25 -15.57 11.07
C GLY A 286 18.57 -14.20 10.97
N TYR A 287 17.56 -14.07 10.10
CA TYR A 287 16.84 -12.82 9.87
C TYR A 287 15.33 -13.00 9.96
N ASN A 288 14.66 -12.08 10.63
CA ASN A 288 13.20 -11.93 10.54
C ASN A 288 12.83 -11.17 9.27
N LEU A 289 11.86 -11.70 8.53
CA LEU A 289 11.27 -11.13 7.34
C LEU A 289 9.92 -10.51 7.70
N ASN A 290 9.85 -9.20 7.85
CA ASN A 290 8.63 -8.52 8.25
C ASN A 290 7.94 -7.92 7.02
N ILE A 291 6.75 -8.41 6.70
CA ILE A 291 5.89 -7.92 5.62
C ILE A 291 4.93 -6.90 6.21
N ASN A 292 5.15 -5.62 5.92
CA ASN A 292 4.23 -4.56 6.28
C ASN A 292 3.27 -4.27 5.12
N THR A 293 1.98 -4.20 5.40
CA THR A 293 0.89 -3.95 4.44
C THR A 293 0.13 -2.66 4.73
N ASN A 294 0.74 -1.68 5.39
CA ASN A 294 0.22 -0.31 5.57
C ASN A 294 -1.21 -0.25 6.10
N LYS A 295 -1.39 -0.59 7.39
CA LYS A 295 -2.71 -0.63 8.08
C LYS A 295 -3.78 -1.49 7.39
N ARG A 296 -3.40 -2.37 6.46
CA ARG A 296 -4.31 -3.31 5.81
C ARG A 296 -3.97 -4.72 6.21
N GLN A 297 -4.91 -5.45 6.78
CA GLN A 297 -4.65 -6.83 7.19
C GLN A 297 -4.65 -7.76 5.96
N TYR A 298 -3.61 -8.59 5.81
CA TYR A 298 -3.61 -9.67 4.82
C TYR A 298 -4.64 -10.73 5.21
N LEU A 299 -5.54 -11.12 4.31
CA LEU A 299 -6.61 -12.08 4.63
C LEU A 299 -6.29 -13.51 4.20
N THR A 300 -6.78 -14.49 4.95
CA THR A 300 -6.68 -15.94 4.65
C THR A 300 -7.20 -16.30 3.27
N LYS A 301 -8.19 -15.57 2.75
CA LYS A 301 -8.71 -15.74 1.38
C LYS A 301 -7.62 -15.61 0.31
N ASN A 302 -6.58 -14.80 0.54
CA ASN A 302 -5.47 -14.65 -0.41
C ASN A 302 -4.60 -15.90 -0.52
N ARG A 303 -4.59 -16.76 0.50
CA ARG A 303 -3.69 -17.91 0.61
C ARG A 303 -2.23 -17.50 0.33
N GLU A 304 -1.50 -18.27 -0.48
CA GLU A 304 -0.12 -18.02 -0.88
C GLU A 304 0.08 -17.03 -2.05
N ASN A 305 -0.94 -16.24 -2.44
CA ASN A 305 -0.84 -15.29 -3.56
C ASN A 305 0.33 -14.29 -3.42
N ILE A 306 0.70 -13.90 -2.19
CA ILE A 306 1.79 -12.97 -1.93
C ILE A 306 3.19 -13.58 -2.09
N ALA A 307 3.31 -14.91 -2.20
CA ALA A 307 4.60 -15.61 -2.23
C ALA A 307 5.55 -15.10 -3.32
N ALA A 308 5.04 -14.88 -4.54
CA ALA A 308 5.86 -14.38 -5.64
C ALA A 308 6.39 -12.96 -5.39
N ASN A 309 5.57 -12.10 -4.77
CA ASN A 309 5.96 -10.74 -4.40
C ASN A 309 7.04 -10.75 -3.31
N ILE A 310 6.89 -11.58 -2.28
CA ILE A 310 7.92 -11.73 -1.23
C ILE A 310 9.21 -12.28 -1.81
N ALA A 311 9.14 -13.30 -2.68
CA ALA A 311 10.31 -13.83 -3.35
C ALA A 311 11.00 -12.76 -4.21
N MET A 312 10.25 -11.93 -4.93
CA MET A 312 10.84 -10.83 -5.72
C MET A 312 11.54 -9.80 -4.84
N MET A 313 10.92 -9.40 -3.72
CA MET A 313 11.53 -8.49 -2.75
C MET A 313 12.78 -9.11 -2.11
N LEU A 314 12.78 -10.41 -1.78
CA LEU A 314 13.95 -11.10 -1.24
C LEU A 314 15.09 -11.21 -2.25
N ASP A 315 14.79 -11.53 -3.51
CA ASP A 315 15.80 -11.59 -4.58
C ASP A 315 16.43 -10.21 -4.80
N ALA A 316 15.62 -9.14 -4.78
CA ALA A 316 16.09 -7.76 -4.82
C ALA A 316 16.94 -7.39 -3.60
N ALA A 317 16.59 -7.88 -2.40
CA ALA A 317 17.33 -7.62 -1.17
C ALA A 317 18.72 -8.27 -1.19
N VAL A 318 18.82 -9.48 -1.74
CA VAL A 318 20.08 -10.21 -1.90
C VAL A 318 20.92 -9.64 -3.04
N SER A 319 20.29 -9.32 -4.17
CA SER A 319 20.98 -8.83 -5.37
C SER A 319 21.40 -7.37 -5.24
N GLY A 320 20.66 -6.58 -4.46
CA GLY A 320 20.78 -5.12 -4.36
C GLY A 320 20.24 -4.39 -5.60
N ARG A 321 19.53 -5.08 -6.49
CA ARG A 321 18.96 -4.50 -7.71
C ARG A 321 17.59 -3.89 -7.39
N PRO A 322 17.32 -2.63 -7.77
CA PRO A 322 16.05 -1.99 -7.50
C PRO A 322 14.92 -2.58 -8.37
N LEU A 323 13.74 -2.71 -7.76
CA LEU A 323 12.52 -3.07 -8.47
C LEU A 323 11.98 -1.86 -9.23
N ARG A 324 11.53 -2.08 -10.47
CA ARG A 324 10.97 -1.06 -11.35
C ARG A 324 9.67 -0.52 -10.76
N ARG A 325 9.58 0.81 -10.66
CA ARG A 325 8.34 1.53 -10.31
C ARG A 325 7.27 1.32 -11.41
N ASN A 326 5.98 1.38 -11.07
CA ASN A 326 4.88 1.13 -12.00
C ASN A 326 4.87 -0.28 -12.62
N THR A 327 5.41 -1.28 -11.90
CA THR A 327 5.30 -2.69 -12.25
C THR A 327 4.63 -3.44 -11.09
N ILE A 328 3.66 -4.29 -11.41
CA ILE A 328 2.93 -5.14 -10.46
C ILE A 328 3.17 -6.59 -10.85
N LEU A 329 3.61 -7.42 -9.88
CA LEU A 329 3.69 -8.86 -10.05
C LEU A 329 2.41 -9.52 -9.56
N PHE A 330 1.60 -9.96 -10.52
CA PHE A 330 0.32 -10.60 -10.30
C PHE A 330 0.41 -12.09 -10.65
N ALA A 331 1.09 -12.84 -9.79
CA ALA A 331 1.36 -14.25 -9.99
C ALA A 331 1.47 -14.99 -8.65
N ARG A 332 1.18 -16.28 -8.68
CA ARG A 332 1.42 -17.24 -7.59
C ARG A 332 2.68 -18.03 -7.89
N LEU A 333 3.54 -18.17 -6.90
CA LEU A 333 4.80 -18.91 -7.00
C LEU A 333 4.62 -20.37 -6.59
N GLN A 334 5.01 -21.29 -7.47
CA GLN A 334 5.14 -22.70 -7.13
C GLN A 334 6.56 -23.02 -6.60
N ALA A 335 6.69 -24.12 -5.86
CA ALA A 335 7.98 -24.58 -5.34
C ALA A 335 9.03 -24.88 -6.44
N THR A 336 8.57 -25.19 -7.66
CA THR A 336 9.40 -25.39 -8.86
C THR A 336 9.95 -24.08 -9.45
N GLY A 337 9.50 -22.93 -8.96
CA GLY A 337 9.80 -21.62 -9.56
C GLY A 337 8.88 -21.22 -10.71
N ASN A 338 7.92 -22.06 -11.08
CA ASN A 338 6.89 -21.70 -12.05
C ASN A 338 5.92 -20.67 -11.47
N LEU A 339 5.42 -19.81 -12.36
CA LEU A 339 4.43 -18.79 -12.02
C LEU A 339 3.08 -19.11 -12.66
N GLU A 340 2.04 -19.05 -11.83
CA GLU A 340 0.66 -19.30 -12.24
C GLU A 340 -0.25 -18.15 -11.85
N LYS A 341 -1.48 -18.19 -12.35
CA LYS A 341 -2.51 -17.23 -11.94
C LYS A 341 -2.77 -17.28 -10.42
N PRO A 342 -2.99 -16.12 -9.78
CA PRO A 342 -3.39 -16.07 -8.37
C PRO A 342 -4.74 -16.73 -8.11
N HIS A 343 -4.97 -17.17 -6.87
CA HIS A 343 -6.31 -17.53 -6.40
C HIS A 343 -7.22 -16.31 -6.49
N TYR A 344 -8.49 -16.53 -6.90
CA TYR A 344 -9.48 -15.47 -7.08
C TYR A 344 -9.04 -14.36 -8.06
N ALA A 345 -8.24 -14.71 -9.08
CA ALA A 345 -7.66 -13.73 -10.00
C ALA A 345 -8.70 -12.83 -10.69
N TRP A 346 -9.87 -13.36 -11.06
CA TRP A 346 -10.92 -12.56 -11.69
C TRP A 346 -11.40 -11.39 -10.83
N GLU A 347 -11.65 -11.63 -9.55
CA GLU A 347 -12.12 -10.61 -8.61
C GLU A 347 -11.05 -9.52 -8.39
N LEU A 348 -9.78 -9.94 -8.31
CA LEU A 348 -8.64 -9.02 -8.20
C LEU A 348 -8.46 -8.20 -9.50
N LEU A 349 -8.60 -8.83 -10.68
CA LEU A 349 -8.53 -8.14 -11.98
C LEU A 349 -9.65 -7.13 -12.18
N GLN A 350 -10.88 -7.47 -11.80
CA GLN A 350 -12.00 -6.52 -11.83
C GLN A 350 -11.68 -5.28 -10.99
N ARG A 351 -11.07 -5.48 -9.81
CA ARG A 351 -10.65 -4.35 -8.99
C ARG A 351 -9.56 -3.52 -9.65
N LEU A 352 -8.55 -4.15 -10.26
CA LEU A 352 -7.47 -3.45 -10.95
C LEU A 352 -7.99 -2.59 -12.10
N GLU A 353 -9.05 -3.04 -12.79
CA GLU A 353 -9.68 -2.26 -13.85
C GLU A 353 -10.30 -0.95 -13.33
N GLU A 354 -10.91 -0.97 -12.14
CA GLU A 354 -11.49 0.20 -11.48
C GLU A 354 -10.43 1.21 -10.96
N LEU A 355 -9.19 0.78 -10.75
CA LEU A 355 -8.12 1.64 -10.18
C LEU A 355 -7.49 2.56 -11.22
N SER A 356 -7.32 3.84 -10.93
CA SER A 356 -6.61 4.79 -11.81
C SER A 356 -5.11 4.82 -11.50
N LEU A 357 -4.38 3.80 -11.97
CA LEU A 357 -2.91 3.76 -11.88
C LEU A 357 -2.26 4.54 -13.04
N PRO A 358 -0.98 4.95 -12.92
CA PRO A 358 -0.26 5.60 -14.02
C PRO A 358 -0.38 4.80 -15.31
N THR A 359 -0.70 5.47 -16.41
CA THR A 359 -0.88 4.85 -17.73
C THR A 359 0.38 4.09 -18.13
N GLY A 360 0.19 2.85 -18.62
CA GLY A 360 1.31 1.99 -18.99
C GLY A 360 1.96 1.27 -17.81
N THR A 361 1.29 1.25 -16.65
CA THR A 361 1.65 0.35 -15.55
C THR A 361 1.73 -1.08 -16.09
N ARG A 362 2.85 -1.75 -15.82
CA ARG A 362 3.13 -3.09 -16.30
C ARG A 362 2.62 -4.12 -15.31
N LEU A 363 1.83 -5.07 -15.80
CA LEU A 363 1.34 -6.21 -15.03
C LEU A 363 2.09 -7.47 -15.51
N ILE A 364 2.99 -7.98 -14.68
CA ILE A 364 3.66 -9.25 -14.92
C ILE A 364 2.77 -10.34 -14.35
N VAL A 365 2.32 -11.27 -15.19
CA VAL A 365 1.34 -12.28 -14.82
C VAL A 365 1.88 -13.70 -14.99
N GLY A 366 1.50 -14.59 -14.09
CA GLY A 366 1.78 -16.03 -14.25
C GLY A 366 0.89 -16.67 -15.31
N LYS A 367 1.21 -17.91 -15.70
CA LYS A 367 0.42 -18.66 -16.68
C LYS A 367 -1.03 -18.87 -16.24
N GLY A 368 -1.93 -18.87 -17.22
CA GLY A 368 -3.31 -19.34 -17.05
C GLY A 368 -4.36 -18.24 -16.95
N LEU A 369 -4.01 -16.99 -17.23
CA LEU A 369 -4.94 -15.84 -17.17
C LEU A 369 -5.65 -15.53 -18.50
N ILE A 370 -5.39 -16.28 -19.57
CA ILE A 370 -6.01 -16.02 -20.88
C ILE A 370 -7.54 -16.02 -20.83
N GLU A 371 -8.14 -16.88 -20.00
CA GLU A 371 -9.59 -16.95 -19.82
C GLU A 371 -10.14 -15.64 -19.24
N GLU A 372 -9.59 -15.19 -18.12
CA GLU A 372 -9.96 -13.93 -17.47
C GLU A 372 -9.72 -12.72 -18.39
N MET A 373 -8.58 -12.68 -19.09
CA MET A 373 -8.26 -11.60 -20.02
C MET A 373 -9.24 -11.56 -21.21
N THR A 374 -9.66 -12.73 -21.69
CA THR A 374 -10.72 -12.82 -22.72
C THR A 374 -12.05 -12.32 -22.15
N GLY A 375 -12.36 -12.64 -20.88
CA GLY A 375 -13.54 -12.13 -20.19
C GLY A 375 -13.60 -10.60 -20.09
N MET A 376 -12.46 -9.92 -19.96
CA MET A 376 -12.43 -8.46 -20.02
C MET A 376 -12.95 -7.93 -21.36
N LEU A 377 -12.64 -8.60 -22.48
CA LEU A 377 -13.18 -8.22 -23.80
C LEU A 377 -14.69 -8.48 -23.90
N VAL A 378 -15.17 -9.59 -23.34
CA VAL A 378 -16.62 -9.91 -23.28
C VAL A 378 -17.38 -8.81 -22.52
N LEU A 379 -16.77 -8.28 -21.46
CA LEU A 379 -17.31 -7.16 -20.67
C LEU A 379 -17.22 -5.79 -21.35
N ASP A 380 -16.66 -5.71 -22.57
CA ASP A 380 -16.38 -4.48 -23.30
C ASP A 380 -15.29 -3.60 -22.66
N LYS A 381 -14.37 -4.22 -21.92
CA LYS A 381 -13.27 -3.55 -21.20
C LYS A 381 -11.95 -3.63 -21.97
N ALA A 382 -11.98 -3.41 -23.29
CA ALA A 382 -10.78 -3.45 -24.12
C ALA A 382 -9.73 -2.39 -23.74
N SER A 383 -10.18 -1.26 -23.17
CA SER A 383 -9.32 -0.20 -22.63
C SER A 383 -8.43 -0.66 -21.48
N PHE A 384 -8.75 -1.78 -20.82
CA PHE A 384 -7.88 -2.39 -19.82
C PHE A 384 -6.49 -2.70 -20.40
N PHE A 385 -6.42 -3.13 -21.65
CA PHE A 385 -5.18 -3.51 -22.34
C PHE A 385 -4.41 -2.32 -22.92
N THR A 386 -4.99 -1.12 -22.93
CA THR A 386 -4.26 0.12 -23.24
C THR A 386 -3.85 0.85 -21.96
N LYS A 387 -4.62 0.68 -20.89
CA LYS A 387 -4.30 1.18 -19.54
C LYS A 387 -3.11 0.44 -18.93
N TYR A 388 -3.10 -0.89 -19.08
CA TYR A 388 -2.06 -1.78 -18.54
C TYR A 388 -1.34 -2.54 -19.65
N GLU A 389 -0.01 -2.60 -19.53
CA GLU A 389 0.82 -3.50 -20.34
C GLU A 389 0.94 -4.84 -19.60
N ILE A 390 0.35 -5.90 -20.17
CA ILE A 390 0.25 -7.19 -19.52
C ILE A 390 1.19 -8.17 -20.21
N LEU A 391 2.12 -8.73 -19.43
CA LEU A 391 3.14 -9.67 -19.89
C LEU A 391 3.03 -10.98 -19.12
N GLU A 392 2.78 -12.09 -19.81
CA GLU A 392 2.78 -13.42 -19.21
C GLU A 392 4.20 -13.98 -19.11
N VAL A 393 4.50 -14.60 -17.98
CA VAL A 393 5.77 -15.26 -17.70
C VAL A 393 5.53 -16.67 -17.18
N SER A 394 6.39 -17.60 -17.56
CA SER A 394 6.31 -19.00 -17.16
C SER A 394 6.92 -19.26 -15.78
N ASN A 395 7.94 -18.48 -15.40
CA ASN A 395 8.74 -18.73 -14.21
C ASN A 395 9.28 -17.46 -13.57
N PHE A 396 9.82 -17.61 -12.37
CA PHE A 396 10.35 -16.53 -11.54
C PHE A 396 11.53 -15.79 -12.18
N GLU A 397 12.41 -16.49 -12.90
CA GLU A 397 13.57 -15.87 -13.54
C GLU A 397 13.16 -14.86 -14.62
N MET A 398 12.19 -15.22 -15.47
CA MET A 398 11.66 -14.28 -16.46
C MET A 398 10.94 -13.11 -15.79
N ALA A 399 10.17 -13.35 -14.72
CA ALA A 399 9.52 -12.29 -13.96
C ALA A 399 10.55 -11.31 -13.38
N ARG A 400 11.65 -11.83 -12.85
CA ARG A 400 12.76 -11.07 -12.27
C ARG A 400 13.37 -10.11 -13.28
N GLU A 401 13.71 -10.61 -14.48
CA GLU A 401 14.28 -9.76 -15.53
C GLU A 401 13.28 -8.72 -16.08
N LEU A 402 11.96 -8.95 -15.95
CA LEU A 402 10.97 -7.94 -16.34
C LEU A 402 10.66 -6.92 -15.23
N PHE A 403 10.88 -7.29 -13.97
CA PHE A 403 10.55 -6.46 -12.81
C PHE A 403 11.73 -5.60 -12.36
N TYR A 404 12.98 -6.01 -12.62
CA TYR A 404 14.11 -5.13 -12.33
C TYR A 404 14.14 -3.88 -13.21
N GLU A 405 14.61 -2.77 -12.63
CA GLU A 405 14.74 -1.52 -13.37
C GLU A 405 15.71 -1.65 -14.55
N ASP A 406 16.85 -2.29 -14.30
CA ASP A 406 17.92 -2.61 -15.26
C ASP A 406 17.71 -3.94 -16.01
N GLY A 407 16.55 -4.57 -15.83
CA GLY A 407 16.22 -5.86 -16.42
C GLY A 407 16.08 -5.81 -17.95
N LYS A 408 16.47 -6.90 -18.63
CA LYS A 408 16.49 -6.98 -20.10
C LYS A 408 15.29 -7.76 -20.64
N LEU A 409 14.59 -7.18 -21.62
CA LEU A 409 13.54 -7.88 -22.35
C LEU A 409 14.16 -8.79 -23.43
N PRO A 410 13.64 -10.02 -23.62
CA PRO A 410 13.93 -10.80 -24.82
C PRO A 410 13.65 -9.99 -26.10
N LYS A 411 14.46 -10.16 -27.14
CA LYS A 411 14.43 -9.34 -28.37
C LYS A 411 13.04 -9.31 -29.03
N ASP A 412 12.38 -10.46 -29.09
CA ASP A 412 11.04 -10.57 -29.68
C ASP A 412 10.00 -9.81 -28.84
N LEU A 413 10.08 -9.96 -27.52
CA LEU A 413 9.23 -9.24 -26.58
C LEU A 413 9.47 -7.72 -26.63
N GLN A 414 10.72 -7.29 -26.75
CA GLN A 414 11.09 -5.88 -26.91
C GLN A 414 10.48 -5.29 -28.19
N THR A 415 10.54 -6.04 -29.30
CA THR A 415 9.98 -5.64 -30.60
C THR A 415 8.46 -5.56 -30.55
N ALA A 416 7.81 -6.54 -29.94
CA ALA A 416 6.37 -6.54 -29.73
C ALA A 416 5.92 -5.39 -28.80
N THR A 417 6.68 -5.14 -27.72
CA THR A 417 6.45 -4.03 -26.78
C THR A 417 6.51 -2.69 -27.52
N LYS A 418 7.53 -2.45 -28.35
CA LYS A 418 7.63 -1.22 -29.15
C LYS A 418 6.39 -1.04 -30.05
N SER A 419 6.00 -2.11 -30.74
CA SER A 419 4.83 -2.10 -31.61
C SER A 419 3.53 -1.82 -30.84
N TYR A 420 3.39 -2.39 -29.65
CA TYR A 420 2.28 -2.16 -28.73
C TYR A 420 2.23 -0.72 -28.23
N LEU A 421 3.36 -0.16 -27.78
CA LEU A 421 3.42 1.21 -27.27
C LEU A 421 2.96 2.24 -28.31
N GLU A 422 3.38 2.08 -29.58
CA GLU A 422 2.92 2.95 -30.67
C GLU A 422 1.39 2.90 -30.89
N VAL A 423 0.78 1.73 -30.71
CA VAL A 423 -0.68 1.57 -30.79
C VAL A 423 -1.35 2.15 -29.55
N ARG A 424 -0.83 1.85 -28.36
CA ARG A 424 -1.34 2.32 -27.07
C ARG A 424 -1.38 3.84 -27.01
N ASP A 425 -0.28 4.51 -27.37
CA ASP A 425 -0.16 5.97 -27.24
C ASP A 425 -1.19 6.70 -28.11
N LYS A 426 -1.46 6.18 -29.32
CA LYS A 426 -2.55 6.67 -30.17
C LYS A 426 -3.94 6.28 -29.63
N ALA A 427 -4.08 5.07 -29.11
CA ALA A 427 -5.33 4.59 -28.53
C ALA A 427 -5.79 5.43 -27.32
N MET A 428 -4.86 6.03 -26.58
CA MET A 428 -5.17 6.94 -25.47
C MET A 428 -5.70 8.31 -25.93
N GLN A 429 -5.51 8.68 -27.19
CA GLN A 429 -5.91 9.98 -27.75
C GLN A 429 -7.25 9.92 -28.50
N VAL A 430 -7.75 8.72 -28.81
CA VAL A 430 -8.98 8.54 -29.58
C VAL A 430 -10.22 8.47 -28.68
N THR A 431 -11.34 8.96 -29.19
CA THR A 431 -12.64 8.89 -28.51
C THR A 431 -13.28 7.52 -28.59
N ASN A 432 -13.05 6.77 -29.67
CA ASN A 432 -13.58 5.42 -29.87
C ASN A 432 -12.46 4.41 -30.14
N LEU A 433 -12.13 3.63 -29.10
CA LEU A 433 -11.10 2.60 -29.18
C LEU A 433 -11.45 1.49 -30.20
N GLY A 434 -12.71 1.08 -30.28
CA GLY A 434 -13.14 0.01 -31.21
C GLY A 434 -12.90 0.38 -32.67
N THR A 435 -13.29 1.60 -33.07
CA THR A 435 -13.05 2.11 -34.43
C THR A 435 -11.56 2.22 -34.73
N PHE A 436 -10.77 2.75 -33.79
CA PHE A 436 -9.32 2.86 -33.97
C PHE A 436 -8.65 1.49 -34.15
N LEU A 437 -9.01 0.49 -33.34
CA LEU A 437 -8.46 -0.86 -33.46
C LEU A 437 -8.86 -1.56 -34.77
N SER A 438 -9.99 -1.18 -35.37
CA SER A 438 -10.47 -1.76 -36.64
C SER A 438 -9.71 -1.28 -37.88
N LEU A 439 -8.88 -0.23 -37.77
CA LEU A 439 -8.05 0.26 -38.87
C LEU A 439 -7.06 -0.85 -39.31
N SER A 440 -6.98 -1.12 -40.62
CA SER A 440 -6.15 -2.20 -41.18
C SER A 440 -4.70 -2.13 -40.70
N ALA A 441 -4.08 -0.95 -40.74
CA ALA A 441 -2.71 -0.74 -40.30
C ALA A 441 -2.50 -1.03 -38.80
N VAL A 442 -3.49 -0.75 -37.95
CA VAL A 442 -3.44 -1.02 -36.50
C VAL A 442 -3.65 -2.51 -36.24
N LYS A 443 -4.66 -3.10 -36.88
CA LYS A 443 -4.97 -4.53 -36.84
C LYS A 443 -3.77 -5.39 -37.25
N ASP A 444 -3.19 -5.13 -38.42
CA ASP A 444 -2.06 -5.91 -38.95
C ASP A 444 -0.82 -5.82 -38.05
N ARG A 445 -0.57 -4.63 -37.48
CA ARG A 445 0.51 -4.41 -36.52
C ARG A 445 0.31 -5.22 -35.25
N LEU A 446 -0.90 -5.20 -34.68
CA LEU A 446 -1.23 -5.96 -33.47
C LEU A 446 -1.14 -7.47 -33.73
N ILE A 447 -1.63 -7.95 -34.88
CA ILE A 447 -1.52 -9.37 -35.26
C ILE A 447 -0.05 -9.79 -35.35
N LYS A 448 0.78 -9.05 -36.09
CA LYS A 448 2.22 -9.33 -36.22
C LYS A 448 2.92 -9.35 -34.87
N ALA A 449 2.66 -8.36 -34.02
CA ALA A 449 3.26 -8.29 -32.69
C ALA A 449 2.77 -9.43 -31.77
N SER A 450 1.50 -9.85 -31.88
CA SER A 450 0.94 -10.97 -31.12
C SER A 450 1.53 -12.33 -31.51
N GLN A 451 1.87 -12.50 -32.79
CA GLN A 451 2.53 -13.71 -33.31
C GLN A 451 4.01 -13.75 -32.90
N LEU A 452 4.68 -12.59 -32.90
CA LEU A 452 6.08 -12.46 -32.51
C LEU A 452 6.30 -12.72 -31.00
N ALA A 453 5.42 -12.19 -30.15
CA ALA A 453 5.48 -12.40 -28.71
C ALA A 453 4.10 -12.80 -28.15
N PRO A 454 3.73 -14.09 -28.20
CA PRO A 454 2.46 -14.59 -27.68
C PRO A 454 2.25 -14.34 -26.19
N ASN A 455 3.34 -14.16 -25.44
CA ASN A 455 3.34 -13.82 -24.03
C ASN A 455 3.09 -12.33 -23.76
N HIS A 456 3.04 -11.47 -24.79
CA HIS A 456 2.58 -10.08 -24.65
C HIS A 456 1.05 -10.02 -24.72
N ILE A 457 0.40 -10.27 -23.59
CA ILE A 457 -1.05 -10.44 -23.47
C ILE A 457 -1.84 -9.23 -23.97
N SER A 458 -1.41 -7.99 -23.66
CA SER A 458 -2.14 -6.80 -24.15
C SER A 458 -2.23 -6.77 -25.68
N THR A 459 -1.14 -7.08 -26.38
CA THR A 459 -1.11 -7.17 -27.84
C THR A 459 -2.01 -8.28 -28.36
N VAL A 460 -1.98 -9.46 -27.73
CA VAL A 460 -2.87 -10.59 -28.07
C VAL A 460 -4.34 -10.20 -27.92
N MET A 461 -4.70 -9.53 -26.83
CA MET A 461 -6.09 -9.16 -26.54
C MET A 461 -6.58 -8.03 -27.44
N LEU A 462 -5.75 -7.02 -27.70
CA LEU A 462 -6.08 -5.95 -28.65
C LEU A 462 -6.17 -6.47 -30.09
N ALA A 463 -5.31 -7.43 -30.48
CA ALA A 463 -5.41 -8.11 -31.77
C ALA A 463 -6.75 -8.88 -31.87
N ARG A 464 -7.12 -9.65 -30.84
CA ARG A 464 -8.42 -10.34 -30.79
C ARG A 464 -9.58 -9.36 -30.91
N GLN A 465 -9.55 -8.25 -30.15
CA GLN A 465 -10.56 -7.20 -30.23
C GLN A 465 -10.68 -6.61 -31.64
N SER A 466 -9.55 -6.37 -32.33
CA SER A 466 -9.51 -5.79 -33.68
C SER A 466 -10.05 -6.71 -34.77
N VAL A 467 -9.94 -8.04 -34.60
CA VAL A 467 -10.44 -9.02 -35.56
C VAL A 467 -11.92 -9.28 -35.30
N ARG A 468 -12.23 -9.73 -34.09
CA ARG A 468 -13.59 -10.05 -33.65
C ARG A 468 -13.61 -10.15 -32.14
N ARG A 469 -14.31 -9.21 -31.48
CA ARG A 469 -14.54 -9.27 -30.05
C ARG A 469 -15.21 -10.60 -29.65
N PRO A 470 -14.68 -11.32 -28.65
CA PRO A 470 -15.35 -12.46 -28.04
C PRO A 470 -16.74 -12.06 -27.51
N ALA A 471 -17.77 -12.82 -27.87
CA ALA A 471 -19.15 -12.50 -27.48
C ALA A 471 -19.57 -13.12 -26.14
N TYR A 472 -18.97 -14.25 -25.76
CA TYR A 472 -19.45 -15.07 -24.66
C TYR A 472 -18.33 -15.40 -23.67
N PHE A 473 -18.69 -15.45 -22.39
CA PHE A 473 -17.87 -16.06 -21.36
C PHE A 473 -17.73 -17.57 -21.60
N SER A 474 -16.65 -18.16 -21.07
CA SER A 474 -16.64 -19.58 -20.76
C SER A 474 -17.60 -19.86 -19.60
N ARG A 475 -18.06 -21.12 -19.47
CA ARG A 475 -18.94 -21.51 -18.36
C ARG A 475 -18.32 -21.24 -16.99
N SER A 476 -17.01 -21.52 -16.85
CA SER A 476 -16.24 -21.26 -15.62
C SER A 476 -16.24 -19.77 -15.26
N LEU A 477 -15.83 -18.92 -16.20
CA LEU A 477 -15.73 -17.49 -15.95
C LEU A 477 -17.10 -16.83 -15.78
N PHE A 478 -18.13 -17.32 -16.48
CA PHE A 478 -19.51 -16.89 -16.28
C PHE A 478 -19.98 -17.19 -14.85
N ALA A 479 -19.76 -18.42 -14.36
CA ALA A 479 -20.11 -18.79 -12.98
C ALA A 479 -19.35 -17.95 -11.95
N GLN A 480 -18.07 -17.64 -12.21
CA GLN A 480 -17.27 -16.78 -11.34
C GLN A 480 -17.77 -15.32 -11.33
N GLU A 481 -18.12 -14.78 -12.49
CA GLU A 481 -18.68 -13.42 -12.60
C GLU A 481 -20.06 -13.34 -11.93
N LEU A 482 -20.92 -14.33 -12.14
CA LEU A 482 -22.22 -14.42 -11.47
C LEU A 482 -22.05 -14.53 -9.94
N HIS A 483 -21.13 -15.37 -9.47
CA HIS A 483 -20.79 -15.49 -8.06
C HIS A 483 -20.33 -14.15 -7.46
N ARG A 484 -19.55 -13.36 -8.21
CA ARG A 484 -19.10 -12.02 -7.82
C ARG A 484 -20.25 -11.01 -7.77
N LEU A 485 -21.13 -11.01 -8.78
CA LEU A 485 -22.26 -10.09 -8.83
C LEU A 485 -23.30 -10.34 -7.72
N LEU A 486 -23.34 -11.56 -7.20
CA LEU A 486 -24.19 -11.96 -6.07
C LEU A 486 -23.56 -11.69 -4.68
N GLU A 487 -22.26 -11.37 -4.61
CA GLU A 487 -21.58 -11.08 -3.33
C GLU A 487 -22.27 -10.00 -2.49
N PRO A 488 -22.75 -8.86 -3.06
CA PRO A 488 -23.45 -7.84 -2.27
C PRO A 488 -24.71 -8.35 -1.58
N LEU A 489 -25.43 -9.32 -2.18
CA LEU A 489 -26.59 -9.94 -1.54
C LEU A 489 -26.19 -10.87 -0.40
N ALA A 490 -25.07 -11.58 -0.53
CA ALA A 490 -24.57 -12.43 0.55
C ALA A 490 -24.08 -11.59 1.75
N GLN A 491 -23.60 -10.38 1.50
CA GLN A 491 -23.20 -9.44 2.56
C GLN A 491 -24.37 -8.62 3.13
N PHE A 492 -25.57 -8.74 2.55
CA PHE A 492 -26.74 -8.02 3.00
C PHE A 492 -27.22 -8.55 4.36
N LYS A 493 -26.93 -7.81 5.42
CA LYS A 493 -27.37 -8.13 6.78
C LYS A 493 -28.77 -7.57 7.01
N TYR A 494 -29.76 -8.45 7.02
CA TYR A 494 -31.08 -8.11 7.50
C TYR A 494 -31.06 -7.99 9.03
N LYS A 495 -31.60 -6.89 9.54
CA LYS A 495 -31.80 -6.65 10.96
C LYS A 495 -33.26 -6.31 11.18
N ILE A 496 -33.88 -7.05 12.10
CA ILE A 496 -35.26 -6.81 12.54
C ILE A 496 -35.37 -5.33 12.95
N ASP A 497 -36.41 -4.66 12.46
CA ASP A 497 -36.72 -3.23 12.67
C ASP A 497 -35.73 -2.18 12.17
N GLN A 498 -34.59 -2.60 11.60
CA GLN A 498 -33.59 -1.67 11.05
C GLN A 498 -33.49 -1.75 9.52
N THR A 499 -33.85 -2.88 8.93
CA THR A 499 -33.83 -3.05 7.47
C THR A 499 -35.17 -2.69 6.88
N THR A 500 -35.23 -1.55 6.19
CA THR A 500 -36.45 -1.07 5.53
C THR A 500 -36.78 -1.89 4.28
N GLU A 501 -38.06 -1.93 3.90
CA GLU A 501 -38.51 -2.50 2.62
C GLU A 501 -37.77 -1.87 1.42
N LEU A 502 -37.52 -0.56 1.49
CA LEU A 502 -36.76 0.16 0.47
C LEU A 502 -35.35 -0.40 0.33
N ALA A 503 -34.65 -0.69 1.43
CA ALA A 503 -33.32 -1.28 1.38
C ALA A 503 -33.31 -2.67 0.71
N VAL A 504 -34.37 -3.47 0.93
CA VAL A 504 -34.54 -4.78 0.27
C VAL A 504 -34.83 -4.61 -1.23
N LYS A 505 -35.71 -3.68 -1.60
CA LYS A 505 -36.02 -3.35 -3.01
C LYS A 505 -34.80 -2.82 -3.76
N ASP A 506 -33.99 -1.98 -3.12
CA ASP A 506 -32.77 -1.44 -3.69
C ASP A 506 -31.72 -2.53 -3.89
N ALA A 507 -31.53 -3.42 -2.90
CA ALA A 507 -30.65 -4.58 -3.04
C ALA A 507 -31.08 -5.50 -4.19
N TYR A 508 -32.38 -5.77 -4.31
CA TYR A 508 -32.97 -6.51 -5.41
C TYR A 508 -32.68 -5.85 -6.76
N LYS A 509 -33.07 -4.57 -6.93
CA LYS A 509 -32.98 -3.86 -8.20
C LYS A 509 -31.54 -3.75 -8.66
N LYS A 510 -30.65 -3.30 -7.76
CA LYS A 510 -29.21 -3.15 -8.04
C LYS A 510 -28.57 -4.47 -8.46
N THR A 511 -28.96 -5.59 -7.86
CA THR A 511 -28.39 -6.90 -8.20
C THR A 511 -28.97 -7.44 -9.50
N ARG A 512 -30.29 -7.32 -9.71
CA ARG A 512 -30.96 -7.70 -10.96
C ARG A 512 -30.37 -6.96 -12.15
N ASP A 513 -30.27 -5.63 -12.08
CA ASP A 513 -29.79 -4.80 -13.18
C ASP A 513 -28.36 -5.20 -13.59
N ARG A 514 -27.50 -5.54 -12.63
CA ARG A 514 -26.13 -6.02 -12.89
C ARG A 514 -26.10 -7.38 -13.59
N ILE A 515 -26.96 -8.30 -13.19
CA ILE A 515 -26.98 -9.68 -13.71
C ILE A 515 -27.67 -9.76 -15.07
N THR A 516 -28.71 -8.95 -15.31
CA THR A 516 -29.39 -8.88 -16.62
C THR A 516 -28.43 -8.50 -17.76
N LEU A 517 -27.38 -7.70 -17.48
CA LEU A 517 -26.34 -7.40 -18.47
C LEU A 517 -25.56 -8.64 -18.94
N LEU A 518 -25.58 -9.73 -18.18
CA LEU A 518 -24.91 -10.98 -18.56
C LEU A 518 -25.68 -11.78 -19.60
N GLU A 519 -26.99 -11.57 -19.78
CA GLU A 519 -27.85 -12.35 -20.68
C GLU A 519 -27.33 -12.41 -22.12
N LYS A 520 -26.72 -11.32 -22.59
CA LYS A 520 -26.14 -11.20 -23.94
C LYS A 520 -24.70 -11.73 -24.04
N ARG A 521 -24.15 -12.26 -22.95
CA ARG A 521 -22.72 -12.58 -22.77
C ARG A 521 -22.47 -14.04 -22.38
N LEU A 522 -23.47 -14.91 -22.48
CA LEU A 522 -23.33 -16.34 -22.22
C LEU A 522 -23.83 -17.20 -23.38
N GLN A 523 -23.44 -18.47 -23.37
CA GLN A 523 -23.93 -19.47 -24.32
C GLN A 523 -25.30 -20.00 -23.88
N ARG A 524 -26.11 -20.47 -24.84
CA ARG A 524 -27.47 -20.99 -24.57
C ARG A 524 -27.52 -22.06 -23.47
N ARG A 525 -26.50 -22.93 -23.39
CA ARG A 525 -26.40 -24.00 -22.39
C ARG A 525 -26.25 -23.51 -20.94
N ASP A 526 -25.84 -22.26 -20.75
CA ASP A 526 -25.60 -21.67 -19.44
C ASP A 526 -26.77 -20.77 -18.98
N LEU A 527 -27.83 -20.65 -19.81
CA LEU A 527 -29.03 -19.86 -19.51
C LEU A 527 -29.75 -20.34 -18.26
N GLU A 528 -29.81 -21.65 -18.04
CA GLU A 528 -30.43 -22.23 -16.84
C GLU A 528 -29.77 -21.71 -15.56
N ILE A 529 -28.44 -21.54 -15.56
CA ILE A 529 -27.70 -21.00 -14.40
C ILE A 529 -28.08 -19.53 -14.16
N LEU A 530 -28.27 -18.76 -15.25
CA LEU A 530 -28.72 -17.37 -15.16
C LEU A 530 -30.17 -17.27 -14.65
N ASP A 531 -31.06 -18.11 -15.19
CA ASP A 531 -32.47 -18.16 -14.83
C ASP A 531 -32.64 -18.54 -13.35
N ASP A 532 -31.87 -19.51 -12.85
CA ASP A 532 -31.82 -19.87 -11.44
C ASP A 532 -31.42 -18.66 -10.57
N ALA A 533 -30.40 -17.91 -10.97
CA ALA A 533 -29.98 -16.71 -10.24
C ALA A 533 -31.05 -15.61 -10.28
N LEU A 534 -31.69 -15.40 -11.43
CA LEU A 534 -32.76 -14.41 -11.58
C LEU A 534 -34.00 -14.79 -10.77
N ASN A 535 -34.35 -16.07 -10.72
CA ASN A 535 -35.44 -16.60 -9.90
C ASN A 535 -35.10 -16.45 -8.41
N PHE A 536 -33.86 -16.75 -8.02
CA PHE A 536 -33.39 -16.50 -6.66
C PHE A 536 -33.50 -15.02 -6.27
N ILE A 537 -33.12 -14.10 -7.15
CA ILE A 537 -33.26 -12.65 -6.89
C ILE A 537 -34.74 -12.23 -6.83
N LYS A 538 -35.65 -12.88 -7.57
CA LYS A 538 -37.09 -12.63 -7.43
C LYS A 538 -37.60 -13.01 -6.04
N ASP A 539 -37.10 -14.09 -5.42
CA ASP A 539 -37.46 -14.47 -4.05
C ASP A 539 -37.22 -13.31 -3.07
N LEU A 540 -36.08 -12.59 -3.20
CA LEU A 540 -35.79 -11.41 -2.37
C LEU A 540 -36.86 -10.30 -2.50
N ASN A 541 -37.35 -10.08 -3.71
CA ASN A 541 -38.39 -9.08 -3.96
C ASN A 541 -39.75 -9.52 -3.39
N SER A 542 -40.05 -10.81 -3.43
CA SER A 542 -41.23 -11.38 -2.78
C SER A 542 -41.16 -11.21 -1.26
N LEU A 543 -39.98 -11.38 -0.65
CA LEU A 543 -39.76 -11.09 0.78
C LEU A 543 -39.97 -9.60 1.11
N GLY A 544 -39.46 -8.70 0.27
CA GLY A 544 -39.69 -7.26 0.43
C GLY A 544 -41.17 -6.87 0.33
N ARG A 545 -41.91 -7.45 -0.62
CA ARG A 545 -43.35 -7.18 -0.79
C ARG A 545 -44.22 -7.84 0.29
N GLY A 546 -43.89 -9.05 0.73
CA GLY A 546 -44.53 -9.74 1.85
C GLY A 546 -44.33 -9.04 3.19
N ALA A 547 -43.30 -8.18 3.30
CA ALA A 547 -43.11 -7.29 4.44
C ALA A 547 -44.01 -6.04 4.40
N SER A 548 -44.50 -5.66 3.21
CA SER A 548 -45.34 -4.48 2.95
C SER A 548 -46.84 -4.77 3.08
N ALA A 549 -47.26 -5.99 2.74
CA ALA A 549 -48.65 -6.40 2.76
C ALA A 549 -49.12 -6.67 4.21
N ILE A 550 -49.48 -5.59 4.91
CA ILE A 550 -50.34 -5.59 6.10
C ILE A 550 -49.65 -6.17 7.36
N LEU A 551 -49.93 -5.56 8.51
CA LEU A 551 -49.46 -5.91 9.86
C LEU A 551 -49.99 -7.29 10.35
N ASP A 552 -49.88 -8.37 9.57
CA ASP A 552 -50.36 -9.71 9.96
C ASP A 552 -49.32 -10.83 9.84
N ASN A 553 -48.20 -10.62 9.14
CA ASN A 553 -47.07 -11.56 9.21
C ASN A 553 -46.17 -11.21 10.40
N LYS A 554 -46.22 -12.04 11.46
CA LYS A 554 -45.38 -11.94 12.66
C LYS A 554 -43.91 -11.74 12.27
N GLU A 555 -43.23 -10.79 12.92
CA GLU A 555 -41.83 -10.42 12.65
C GLU A 555 -40.87 -11.62 12.63
N GLU A 556 -41.14 -12.62 13.47
CA GLU A 556 -40.44 -13.91 13.52
C GLU A 556 -40.48 -14.66 12.18
N THR A 557 -41.60 -14.64 11.47
CA THR A 557 -41.77 -15.30 10.17
C THR A 557 -40.90 -14.64 9.10
N ARG A 558 -40.78 -13.30 9.11
CA ARG A 558 -39.92 -12.56 8.15
C ARG A 558 -38.44 -12.84 8.40
N ALA A 559 -38.04 -12.89 9.67
CA ALA A 559 -36.69 -13.25 10.06
C ALA A 559 -36.35 -14.68 9.61
N GLN A 560 -37.26 -15.64 9.81
CA GLN A 560 -37.10 -17.02 9.35
C GLN A 560 -37.01 -17.12 7.82
N ASP A 561 -37.84 -16.40 7.09
CA ASP A 561 -37.81 -16.39 5.63
C ASP A 561 -36.52 -15.78 5.07
N MET A 562 -35.99 -14.73 5.71
CA MET A 562 -34.72 -14.14 5.34
C MET A 562 -33.53 -15.08 5.62
N ILE A 563 -33.54 -15.79 6.76
CA ILE A 563 -32.54 -16.83 7.06
C ILE A 563 -32.61 -17.94 6.00
N LYS A 564 -33.82 -18.39 5.63
CA LYS A 564 -34.03 -19.40 4.58
C LYS A 564 -33.52 -18.91 3.22
N PHE A 565 -33.73 -17.64 2.89
CA PHE A 565 -33.19 -17.01 1.69
C PHE A 565 -31.65 -16.96 1.71
N GLN A 566 -31.04 -16.51 2.81
CA GLN A 566 -29.58 -16.47 2.96
C GLN A 566 -28.97 -17.87 2.79
N LYS A 567 -29.56 -18.89 3.41
CA LYS A 567 -29.12 -20.29 3.25
C LYS A 567 -29.21 -20.74 1.78
N LYS A 568 -30.33 -20.48 1.11
CA LYS A 568 -30.47 -20.78 -0.33
C LYS A 568 -29.44 -20.04 -1.19
N LEU A 569 -29.11 -18.78 -0.86
CA LEU A 569 -28.06 -18.01 -1.56
C LEU A 569 -26.70 -18.69 -1.37
N GLU A 570 -26.36 -19.05 -0.14
CA GLU A 570 -25.11 -19.74 0.18
C GLU A 570 -24.97 -21.05 -0.59
N ASP A 571 -26.03 -21.86 -0.62
CA ASP A 571 -26.07 -23.12 -1.38
C ASP A 571 -25.92 -22.88 -2.89
N PHE A 572 -26.60 -21.87 -3.45
CA PHE A 572 -26.48 -21.53 -4.86
C PHE A 572 -25.06 -21.06 -5.21
N ARG A 573 -24.48 -20.19 -4.38
CA ARG A 573 -23.10 -19.71 -4.56
C ARG A 573 -22.08 -20.83 -4.39
N ALA A 574 -22.34 -21.81 -3.52
CA ALA A 574 -21.52 -23.01 -3.42
C ALA A 574 -21.55 -23.83 -4.72
N ARG A 575 -22.72 -24.05 -5.33
CA ARG A 575 -22.84 -24.69 -6.65
C ARG A 575 -22.10 -23.93 -7.75
N LEU A 576 -22.15 -22.60 -7.74
CA LEU A 576 -21.35 -21.79 -8.67
C LEU A 576 -19.85 -22.01 -8.46
N ARG A 577 -19.38 -22.06 -7.21
CA ARG A 577 -17.96 -22.33 -6.89
C ARG A 577 -17.51 -23.69 -7.40
N GLU A 578 -18.35 -24.72 -7.34
CA GLU A 578 -18.01 -26.04 -7.89
C GLU A 578 -17.72 -26.02 -9.40
N ILE A 579 -18.35 -25.10 -10.15
CA ILE A 579 -18.14 -24.96 -11.60
C ILE A 579 -16.73 -24.42 -11.92
N PHE A 580 -16.24 -23.44 -11.15
CA PHE A 580 -14.96 -22.76 -11.45
C PHE A 580 -13.81 -23.13 -10.49
N GLN A 581 -14.11 -23.88 -9.43
CA GLN A 581 -13.16 -24.49 -8.48
C GLN A 581 -13.60 -25.94 -8.18
N PRO A 582 -13.55 -26.85 -9.18
CA PRO A 582 -13.95 -28.23 -8.96
C PRO A 582 -13.08 -28.87 -7.88
N VAL A 583 -13.70 -29.43 -6.84
CA VAL A 583 -12.99 -30.20 -5.83
C VAL A 583 -12.39 -31.42 -6.54
N PRO A 584 -11.08 -31.69 -6.40
CA PRO A 584 -10.51 -32.92 -6.95
C PRO A 584 -11.28 -34.10 -6.37
N LYS A 585 -11.90 -34.90 -7.23
CA LYS A 585 -12.56 -36.13 -6.80
C LYS A 585 -11.51 -36.95 -6.06
N LYS A 586 -11.78 -37.32 -4.81
CA LYS A 586 -10.99 -38.37 -4.16
C LYS A 586 -11.13 -39.59 -5.07
N ASP A 587 -10.02 -40.04 -5.63
CA ASP A 587 -9.96 -41.32 -6.34
C ASP A 587 -10.55 -42.36 -5.38
N LYS A 588 -11.61 -43.03 -5.85
CA LYS A 588 -12.28 -44.10 -5.12
C LYS A 588 -11.50 -45.39 -5.25
#